data_AF-A0A943KAQ9-F1
#
_entry.id   AF-A0A943KAQ9-F1
#
_cell.length_a   1.000
_cell.length_b   1.000
_cell.length_c   1.000
_cell.angle_alpha   90.00
_cell.angle_beta   90.00
_cell.angle_gamma   90.00
#
_symmetry.space_group_name_H-M   'P 1'
#
loop_
_entity.id
_entity.type
_entity.pdbx_description
1 polymer ?
#
loop_
_entity_poly.entity_id
_entity_poly.type
_entity_poly.pdbx_seq_one_letter_code
_entity_poly.pdbx_strand_id
1 'polypeptide(L)'
;MKINKLFVPLMAVISLMSVGCSSNNSSASSKNDGSNSNIPSEVQKYTVTFDLNYDGSTNFTQEVESNGKVTRPEDPSRDGFYFTGWYVDANETSQFDFDTSITESTTVYAGWVDSANSLVATFYYNFEGAPSEIYETSYFEKNNRVTKPEDPSRDGYLFSGWYSDAACTQEFSFMKRQDSNVSLYASWKKSYTFEAEYTQLTGLDPDTDETCDAQGNKLGVGYSNNVVGKMLIGKDSDKVKAQASNGYYVTNLYYNGAYLEFKINSDADVTGASLQLRLSAEYFNISITSDDFVVSINDKEISYEDITFSGVVTDMASEEKRPFTNHYINTINLKKGENSIKLTVNNDQSPQVGAGSMGATAPMIDCIYITTDANLTMTEYKGNIQ
;
A
#
# COMPACT_ATOMS: atom_id res chain seq x y z
N MET A 1 -24.01 19.64 34.33
CA MET A 1 -24.59 20.41 33.21
C MET A 1 -24.28 19.63 31.94
N LYS A 2 -25.24 18.80 31.49
CA LYS A 2 -25.10 17.86 30.36
C LYS A 2 -25.47 18.60 29.08
N ILE A 3 -24.64 18.50 28.03
CA ILE A 3 -25.00 18.90 26.67
C ILE A 3 -24.92 17.64 25.81
N ASN A 4 -26.08 17.05 25.53
CA ASN A 4 -26.26 16.02 24.51
C ASN A 4 -26.21 16.69 23.14
N LYS A 5 -25.27 16.32 22.28
CA LYS A 5 -25.38 16.58 20.84
C LYS A 5 -26.00 15.35 20.18
N LEU A 6 -27.23 15.53 19.74
CA LEU A 6 -28.01 14.62 18.91
C LEU A 6 -27.40 14.60 17.50
N PHE A 7 -26.94 13.45 17.04
CA PHE A 7 -26.57 13.23 15.64
C PHE A 7 -27.77 12.55 14.95
N VAL A 8 -28.26 13.13 13.87
CA VAL A 8 -29.33 12.57 13.03
C VAL A 8 -28.68 12.18 11.70
N PRO A 9 -28.75 10.92 11.23
CA PRO A 9 -28.23 10.57 9.92
C PRO A 9 -29.23 10.92 8.81
N LEU A 10 -28.67 11.41 7.71
CA LEU A 10 -29.34 11.85 6.50
C LEU A 10 -29.81 10.63 5.68
N MET A 11 -31.12 10.48 5.48
CA MET A 11 -31.71 9.52 4.55
C MET A 11 -31.52 10.01 3.10
N ALA A 12 -30.87 9.22 2.24
CA ALA A 12 -30.87 9.42 0.80
C ALA A 12 -32.09 8.70 0.17
N VAL A 13 -32.96 9.48 -0.47
CA VAL A 13 -34.14 9.00 -1.21
C VAL A 13 -33.73 8.78 -2.67
N ILE A 14 -33.75 7.53 -3.16
CA ILE A 14 -33.55 7.22 -4.58
C ILE A 14 -34.91 7.27 -5.28
N SER A 15 -35.07 8.21 -6.19
CA SER A 15 -36.25 8.38 -7.05
C SER A 15 -36.11 7.50 -8.31
N LEU A 16 -36.98 6.50 -8.46
CA LEU A 16 -37.17 5.77 -9.72
C LEU A 16 -38.09 6.57 -10.64
N MET A 17 -37.60 7.00 -11.81
CA MET A 17 -38.45 7.44 -12.91
C MET A 17 -38.81 6.25 -13.81
N SER A 18 -40.11 5.99 -13.94
CA SER A 18 -40.67 5.08 -14.94
C SER A 18 -40.83 5.81 -16.28
N VAL A 19 -40.41 5.18 -17.37
CA VAL A 19 -40.70 5.65 -18.73
C VAL A 19 -41.79 4.75 -19.32
N GLY A 20 -42.94 5.35 -19.60
CA GLY A 20 -44.06 4.72 -20.28
C GLY A 20 -43.85 4.66 -21.80
N CYS A 21 -44.16 3.51 -22.40
CA CYS A 21 -44.27 3.34 -23.83
C CYS A 21 -45.53 4.02 -24.38
N SER A 22 -45.40 4.72 -25.51
CA SER A 22 -46.51 5.00 -26.42
C SER A 22 -46.07 4.81 -27.87
N SER A 23 -46.85 4.04 -28.60
CA SER A 23 -46.70 3.66 -30.01
C SER A 23 -47.26 4.72 -30.94
N ASN A 24 -46.63 4.96 -32.11
CA ASN A 24 -47.29 4.89 -33.42
C ASN A 24 -46.33 5.06 -34.61
N ASN A 25 -46.64 4.28 -35.66
CA ASN A 25 -45.98 4.07 -36.95
C ASN A 25 -45.92 5.28 -37.89
N SER A 26 -44.87 5.39 -38.72
CA SER A 26 -44.98 5.18 -40.20
C SER A 26 -43.67 5.37 -40.99
N SER A 27 -43.35 4.33 -41.77
CA SER A 27 -42.71 4.24 -43.10
C SER A 27 -41.34 4.88 -43.45
N ALA A 28 -40.39 3.97 -43.70
CA ALA A 28 -39.54 3.79 -44.90
C ALA A 28 -38.29 4.68 -45.12
N SER A 29 -37.11 4.07 -44.98
CA SER A 29 -36.07 3.97 -46.04
C SER A 29 -34.81 3.29 -45.48
N SER A 30 -34.29 2.31 -46.23
CA SER A 30 -33.19 1.42 -45.88
C SER A 30 -31.83 2.11 -45.73
N LYS A 31 -31.15 1.89 -44.60
CA LYS A 31 -29.68 1.82 -44.53
C LYS A 31 -29.28 0.76 -43.49
N ASN A 32 -28.47 -0.20 -43.92
CA ASN A 32 -27.73 -1.13 -43.06
C ASN A 32 -26.83 -0.31 -42.13
N ASP A 33 -27.09 -0.38 -40.83
CA ASP A 33 -26.13 0.04 -39.82
C ASP A 33 -25.94 -1.15 -38.87
N GLY A 34 -24.72 -1.67 -38.83
CA GLY A 34 -24.35 -2.75 -37.92
C GLY A 34 -24.32 -2.20 -36.51
N SER A 35 -25.47 -2.26 -35.82
CA SER A 35 -25.58 -1.91 -34.41
C SER A 35 -24.74 -2.88 -33.58
N ASN A 36 -23.58 -2.40 -33.14
CA ASN A 36 -22.80 -2.99 -32.07
C ASN A 36 -23.65 -2.92 -30.79
N SER A 37 -24.39 -3.99 -30.50
CA SER A 37 -25.15 -4.13 -29.27
C SER A 37 -24.17 -4.27 -28.11
N ASN A 38 -23.83 -3.14 -27.50
CA ASN A 38 -23.13 -3.11 -26.22
C ASN A 38 -24.15 -3.53 -25.14
N ILE A 39 -24.34 -4.85 -24.98
CA ILE A 39 -25.11 -5.40 -23.87
C ILE A 39 -24.29 -5.12 -22.61
N PRO A 40 -24.83 -4.39 -21.61
CA PRO A 40 -24.15 -4.28 -20.32
C PRO A 40 -23.99 -5.70 -19.77
N SER A 41 -22.75 -6.13 -19.53
CA SER A 41 -22.51 -7.37 -18.80
C SER A 41 -23.14 -7.25 -17.42
N GLU A 42 -24.16 -8.05 -17.14
CA GLU A 42 -24.72 -8.15 -15.79
C GLU A 42 -23.62 -8.71 -14.88
N VAL A 43 -23.16 -7.88 -13.94
CA VAL A 43 -22.11 -8.29 -13.00
C VAL A 43 -22.72 -9.31 -12.04
N GLN A 44 -22.21 -10.54 -12.05
CA GLN A 44 -22.65 -11.58 -11.12
C GLN A 44 -22.40 -11.11 -9.68
N LYS A 45 -23.43 -11.24 -8.84
CA LYS A 45 -23.35 -10.94 -7.40
C LYS A 45 -23.61 -12.19 -6.56
N TYR A 46 -23.09 -12.18 -5.34
CA TYR A 46 -23.30 -13.19 -4.32
C TYR A 46 -23.80 -12.54 -3.04
N THR A 47 -24.57 -13.29 -2.26
CA THR A 47 -25.12 -12.84 -0.99
C THR A 47 -24.30 -13.42 0.15
N VAL A 48 -23.78 -12.55 1.03
CA VAL A 48 -23.18 -12.95 2.31
C VAL A 48 -24.23 -12.78 3.39
N THR A 49 -24.57 -13.86 4.09
CA THR A 49 -25.52 -13.87 5.21
C THR A 49 -24.76 -13.90 6.52
N PHE A 50 -25.04 -12.94 7.38
CA PHE A 50 -24.50 -12.83 8.73
C PHE A 50 -25.50 -13.46 9.70
N ASP A 51 -25.22 -14.70 10.09
CA ASP A 51 -26.00 -15.47 11.05
C ASP A 51 -25.55 -15.13 12.48
N LEU A 52 -26.45 -14.59 13.30
CA LEU A 52 -26.11 -14.22 14.67
C LEU A 52 -25.94 -15.44 15.60
N ASN A 53 -26.24 -16.66 15.14
CA ASN A 53 -25.94 -17.92 15.81
C ASN A 53 -26.55 -18.05 17.22
N TYR A 54 -27.75 -17.49 17.41
CA TYR A 54 -28.57 -17.72 18.60
C TYR A 54 -30.06 -17.58 18.29
N ASP A 55 -30.89 -18.30 19.06
CA ASP A 55 -32.34 -18.32 18.87
C ASP A 55 -32.98 -16.94 19.09
N GLY A 56 -33.93 -16.59 18.23
CA GLY A 56 -34.65 -15.31 18.31
C GLY A 56 -33.85 -14.11 17.78
N SER A 57 -32.67 -14.35 17.22
CA SER A 57 -31.89 -13.34 16.50
C SER A 57 -32.47 -13.07 15.10
N THR A 58 -32.07 -11.96 14.48
CA THR A 58 -32.40 -11.64 13.08
C THR A 58 -31.12 -11.48 12.29
N ASN A 59 -30.89 -12.41 11.37
CA ASN A 59 -29.76 -12.40 10.47
C ASN A 59 -29.90 -11.26 9.45
N PHE A 60 -28.77 -10.74 8.97
CA PHE A 60 -28.74 -9.70 7.93
C PHE A 60 -27.81 -10.11 6.79
N THR A 61 -27.87 -9.39 5.68
CA THR A 61 -27.11 -9.75 4.47
C THR A 61 -26.39 -8.57 3.85
N GLN A 62 -25.34 -8.87 3.08
CA GLN A 62 -24.69 -7.95 2.15
C GLN A 62 -24.61 -8.60 0.76
N GLU A 63 -24.73 -7.79 -0.30
CA GLU A 63 -24.45 -8.23 -1.67
C GLU A 63 -23.06 -7.80 -2.10
N VAL A 64 -22.30 -8.71 -2.71
CA VAL A 64 -20.94 -8.49 -3.17
C VAL A 64 -20.82 -8.96 -4.62
N GLU A 65 -20.12 -8.22 -5.47
CA GLU A 65 -19.82 -8.68 -6.83
C GLU A 65 -18.88 -9.89 -6.81
N SER A 66 -18.94 -10.73 -7.84
CA SER A 66 -18.08 -11.91 -7.98
C SER A 66 -16.60 -11.54 -7.86
N ASN A 67 -15.86 -12.24 -6.99
CA ASN A 67 -14.46 -11.99 -6.59
C ASN A 67 -14.23 -10.72 -5.74
N GLY A 68 -15.28 -9.95 -5.43
CA GLY A 68 -15.23 -8.86 -4.47
C GLY A 68 -15.08 -9.34 -3.02
N LYS A 69 -14.93 -8.41 -2.09
CA LYS A 69 -14.82 -8.67 -0.64
C LYS A 69 -16.04 -8.13 0.09
N VAL A 70 -16.47 -8.80 1.14
CA VAL A 70 -17.57 -8.33 2.00
C VAL A 70 -17.04 -7.34 3.04
N THR A 71 -17.81 -6.32 3.38
CA THR A 71 -17.41 -5.36 4.42
C THR A 71 -17.73 -5.93 5.80
N ARG A 72 -16.78 -5.87 6.74
CA ARG A 72 -17.00 -6.27 8.13
C ARG A 72 -18.11 -5.41 8.77
N PRO A 73 -19.18 -6.01 9.33
CA PRO A 73 -20.23 -5.25 10.00
C PRO A 73 -19.76 -4.75 11.37
N GLU A 74 -20.55 -3.86 11.98
CA GLU A 74 -20.40 -3.55 13.41
C GLU A 74 -20.60 -4.81 14.25
N ASP A 75 -19.86 -4.90 15.36
CA ASP A 75 -19.96 -6.06 16.26
C ASP A 75 -21.36 -6.15 16.87
N PRO A 76 -22.05 -7.30 16.73
CA PRO A 76 -23.38 -7.46 17.30
C PRO A 76 -23.32 -7.54 18.83
N SER A 77 -24.41 -7.18 19.48
CA SER A 77 -24.56 -7.26 20.94
C SER A 77 -25.56 -8.35 21.34
N ARG A 78 -25.26 -9.09 22.42
CA ARG A 78 -26.14 -10.09 23.02
C ARG A 78 -26.07 -10.04 24.55
N ASP A 79 -27.22 -9.90 25.21
CA ASP A 79 -27.27 -9.79 26.67
C ASP A 79 -26.65 -11.02 27.36
N GLY A 80 -25.68 -10.77 28.24
CA GLY A 80 -24.98 -11.80 29.01
C GLY A 80 -23.82 -12.51 28.28
N PHE A 81 -23.54 -12.13 27.03
CA PHE A 81 -22.48 -12.72 26.22
C PHE A 81 -21.54 -11.65 25.65
N TYR A 82 -20.29 -12.01 25.40
CA TYR A 82 -19.36 -11.23 24.61
C TYR A 82 -19.25 -11.83 23.20
N PHE A 83 -19.20 -10.95 22.21
CA PHE A 83 -18.92 -11.32 20.82
C PHE A 83 -17.45 -11.74 20.69
N THR A 84 -17.19 -12.87 20.03
CA THR A 84 -15.83 -13.43 19.88
C THR A 84 -15.28 -13.33 18.45
N GLY A 85 -16.14 -13.03 17.48
CA GLY A 85 -15.78 -12.87 16.07
C GLY A 85 -16.81 -13.46 15.11
N TRP A 86 -16.51 -13.37 13.82
CA TRP A 86 -17.26 -14.05 12.75
C TRP A 86 -16.52 -15.32 12.33
N TYR A 87 -17.27 -16.40 12.11
CA TYR A 87 -16.75 -17.73 11.84
C TYR A 87 -17.33 -18.30 10.55
N VAL A 88 -16.58 -19.19 9.91
CA VAL A 88 -17.00 -19.85 8.67
C VAL A 88 -18.09 -20.90 8.90
N ASP A 89 -18.32 -21.29 10.15
CA ASP A 89 -19.29 -22.32 10.54
C ASP A 89 -19.90 -22.05 11.92
N ALA A 90 -21.09 -22.61 12.15
CA ALA A 90 -21.85 -22.41 13.39
C ALA A 90 -21.19 -23.01 14.65
N ASN A 91 -20.23 -23.93 14.52
CA ASN A 91 -19.48 -24.48 15.64
C ASN A 91 -18.20 -23.68 15.95
N GLU A 92 -18.03 -22.52 15.32
CA GLU A 92 -16.95 -21.57 15.60
C GLU A 92 -15.55 -22.19 15.40
N THR A 93 -15.38 -23.09 14.42
CA THR A 93 -14.12 -23.83 14.27
C THR A 93 -12.99 -23.00 13.68
N SER A 94 -13.33 -22.06 12.79
CA SER A 94 -12.38 -21.17 12.12
C SER A 94 -12.98 -19.79 11.89
N GLN A 95 -12.19 -18.74 12.10
CA GLN A 95 -12.63 -17.39 11.84
C GLN A 95 -12.77 -17.11 10.36
N PHE A 96 -13.73 -16.27 10.03
CA PHE A 96 -13.93 -15.74 8.70
C PHE A 96 -12.95 -14.60 8.45
N ASP A 97 -12.17 -14.72 7.38
CA ASP A 97 -11.25 -13.68 6.92
C ASP A 97 -11.95 -12.76 5.92
N PHE A 98 -12.18 -11.51 6.32
CA PHE A 98 -12.86 -10.49 5.49
C PHE A 98 -12.06 -10.07 4.25
N ASP A 99 -10.78 -10.44 4.17
CA ASP A 99 -9.97 -10.28 2.95
C ASP A 99 -10.17 -11.39 1.92
N THR A 100 -10.97 -12.41 2.25
CA THR A 100 -11.31 -13.49 1.32
C THR A 100 -12.26 -13.01 0.22
N SER A 101 -11.89 -13.23 -1.04
CA SER A 101 -12.77 -13.00 -2.19
C SER A 101 -14.00 -13.91 -2.16
N ILE A 102 -15.18 -13.31 -2.35
CA ILE A 102 -16.46 -14.02 -2.38
C ILE A 102 -16.72 -14.53 -3.80
N THR A 103 -16.72 -15.86 -3.95
CA THR A 103 -16.97 -16.54 -5.23
C THR A 103 -18.31 -17.29 -5.27
N GLU A 104 -19.03 -17.33 -4.16
CA GLU A 104 -20.38 -17.88 -4.04
C GLU A 104 -21.11 -17.28 -2.81
N SER A 105 -22.44 -17.42 -2.77
CA SER A 105 -23.21 -16.97 -1.61
C SER A 105 -22.78 -17.74 -0.36
N THR A 106 -22.42 -17.02 0.69
CA THR A 106 -21.74 -17.56 1.88
C THR A 106 -22.53 -17.19 3.13
N THR A 107 -22.54 -18.05 4.14
CA THR A 107 -23.05 -17.71 5.48
C THR A 107 -21.88 -17.65 6.45
N VAL A 108 -21.81 -16.59 7.25
CA VAL A 108 -20.82 -16.41 8.32
C VAL A 108 -21.56 -16.30 9.65
N TYR A 109 -20.99 -16.88 10.70
CA TYR A 109 -21.66 -17.09 11.98
C TYR A 109 -21.01 -16.27 13.09
N ALA A 110 -21.81 -15.55 13.88
CA ALA A 110 -21.32 -14.86 15.06
C ALA A 110 -20.92 -15.88 16.14
N GLY A 111 -19.77 -15.67 16.76
CA GLY A 111 -19.36 -16.45 17.93
C GLY A 111 -19.65 -15.70 19.23
N TRP A 112 -19.91 -16.47 20.29
CA TRP A 112 -20.31 -15.92 21.58
C TRP A 112 -19.65 -16.67 22.75
N VAL A 113 -19.21 -15.92 23.76
CA VAL A 113 -18.80 -16.49 25.06
C VAL A 113 -19.64 -15.92 26.19
N ASP A 114 -20.05 -16.77 27.13
CA ASP A 114 -20.74 -16.33 28.35
C ASP A 114 -19.86 -15.34 29.12
N SER A 115 -20.40 -14.16 29.40
CA SER A 115 -19.68 -13.10 30.12
C SER A 115 -19.13 -13.56 31.47
N ALA A 116 -19.80 -14.49 32.16
CA ALA A 116 -19.38 -15.01 33.46
C ALA A 116 -18.19 -15.98 33.38
N ASN A 117 -17.93 -16.58 32.22
CA ASN A 117 -16.88 -17.59 32.00
C ASN A 117 -15.81 -17.15 30.99
N SER A 118 -15.88 -15.90 30.53
CA SER A 118 -14.95 -15.34 29.55
C SER A 118 -13.59 -14.98 30.15
N LEU A 119 -12.56 -15.11 29.31
CA LEU A 119 -11.25 -14.51 29.50
C LEU A 119 -11.12 -13.31 28.57
N VAL A 120 -10.22 -12.39 28.93
CA VAL A 120 -10.00 -11.12 28.21
C VAL A 120 -8.61 -11.11 27.60
N ALA A 121 -8.53 -10.76 26.32
CA ALA A 121 -7.31 -10.33 25.66
C ALA A 121 -7.35 -8.81 25.52
N THR A 122 -6.36 -8.13 26.11
CA THR A 122 -6.21 -6.67 25.99
C THR A 122 -5.05 -6.36 25.06
N PHE A 123 -5.33 -5.64 23.98
CA PHE A 123 -4.36 -5.24 22.96
C PHE A 123 -3.94 -3.80 23.19
N TYR A 124 -2.65 -3.56 23.37
CA TYR A 124 -2.08 -2.24 23.66
C TYR A 124 -1.42 -1.66 22.42
N TYR A 125 -1.67 -0.38 22.13
CA TYR A 125 -0.95 0.33 21.06
C TYR A 125 0.56 0.36 21.33
N ASN A 126 1.00 0.39 22.60
CA ASN A 126 2.40 0.28 23.00
C ASN A 126 3.34 1.35 22.39
N PHE A 127 2.87 2.59 22.28
CA PHE A 127 3.72 3.74 21.98
C PHE A 127 3.18 5.03 22.62
N GLU A 128 4.09 5.98 22.88
CA GLU A 128 3.73 7.30 23.42
C GLU A 128 3.00 8.15 22.39
N GLY A 129 1.90 8.79 22.80
CA GLY A 129 1.08 9.62 21.90
C GLY A 129 0.03 8.83 21.11
N ALA A 130 -0.18 7.54 21.42
CA ALA A 130 -1.29 6.76 20.90
C ALA A 130 -2.65 7.40 21.25
N PRO A 131 -3.69 7.21 20.41
CA PRO A 131 -5.02 7.79 20.67
C PRO A 131 -5.67 7.24 21.95
N SER A 132 -5.22 6.07 22.40
CA SER A 132 -5.57 5.40 23.65
C SER A 132 -4.41 4.49 24.05
N GLU A 133 -4.36 4.05 25.30
CA GLU A 133 -3.44 3.00 25.75
C GLU A 133 -3.82 1.64 25.15
N ILE A 134 -5.13 1.33 25.19
CA ILE A 134 -5.72 0.12 24.65
C ILE A 134 -6.19 0.39 23.21
N TYR A 135 -5.74 -0.48 22.30
CA TYR A 135 -6.21 -0.56 20.92
C TYR A 135 -7.56 -1.26 20.86
N GLU A 136 -7.64 -2.47 21.41
CA GLU A 136 -8.81 -3.32 21.35
C GLU A 136 -8.87 -4.25 22.57
N THR A 137 -10.06 -4.73 22.89
CA THR A 137 -10.27 -5.86 23.80
C THR A 137 -11.08 -6.93 23.10
N SER A 138 -10.65 -8.18 23.17
CA SER A 138 -11.45 -9.32 22.72
C SER A 138 -11.66 -10.32 23.85
N TYR A 139 -12.68 -11.16 23.69
CA TYR A 139 -13.10 -12.13 24.69
C TYR A 139 -13.03 -13.53 24.12
N PHE A 140 -12.68 -14.51 24.96
CA PHE A 140 -12.51 -15.89 24.54
C PHE A 140 -12.77 -16.86 25.70
N GLU A 141 -13.07 -18.12 25.36
CA GLU A 141 -13.24 -19.18 26.35
C GLU A 141 -11.89 -19.73 26.85
N LYS A 142 -11.88 -20.24 28.08
CA LYS A 142 -10.73 -20.97 28.62
C LYS A 142 -10.34 -22.15 27.72
N ASN A 143 -9.03 -22.32 27.50
CA ASN A 143 -8.45 -23.30 26.57
C ASN A 143 -8.81 -23.05 25.09
N ASN A 144 -9.18 -21.82 24.73
CA ASN A 144 -9.42 -21.42 23.35
C ASN A 144 -8.33 -20.47 22.83
N ARG A 145 -8.31 -20.24 21.52
CA ARG A 145 -7.41 -19.28 20.88
C ARG A 145 -7.95 -17.86 21.03
N VAL A 146 -7.05 -16.90 21.06
CA VAL A 146 -7.40 -15.48 21.02
C VAL A 146 -7.68 -15.10 19.57
N THR A 147 -8.74 -14.33 19.35
CA THR A 147 -9.05 -13.68 18.06
C THR A 147 -8.00 -12.60 17.78
N LYS A 148 -7.32 -12.68 16.63
CA LYS A 148 -6.42 -11.60 16.20
C LYS A 148 -7.28 -10.39 15.77
N PRO A 149 -7.02 -9.18 16.28
CA PRO A 149 -7.70 -7.99 15.80
C PRO A 149 -7.17 -7.59 14.41
N GLU A 150 -7.78 -6.58 13.80
CA GLU A 150 -7.16 -5.91 12.66
C GLU A 150 -5.79 -5.35 13.07
N ASP A 151 -4.85 -5.26 12.12
CA ASP A 151 -3.52 -4.75 12.43
C ASP A 151 -3.60 -3.22 12.66
N PRO A 152 -3.13 -2.70 13.80
CA PRO A 152 -3.17 -1.28 14.06
C PRO A 152 -2.22 -0.54 13.10
N SER A 153 -2.53 0.73 12.82
CA SER A 153 -1.68 1.60 12.01
C SER A 153 -0.99 2.67 12.85
N ARG A 154 0.22 3.07 12.43
CA ARG A 154 0.99 4.14 13.04
C ARG A 154 1.84 4.83 11.97
N ASP A 155 1.58 6.12 11.75
CA ASP A 155 2.29 6.90 10.73
C ASP A 155 3.81 6.84 10.90
N GLY A 156 4.52 6.47 9.83
CA GLY A 156 5.98 6.31 9.84
C GLY A 156 6.49 5.05 10.54
N TYR A 157 5.64 4.08 10.85
CA TYR A 157 6.04 2.81 11.46
C TYR A 157 5.34 1.61 10.80
N LEU A 158 6.05 0.49 10.73
CA LEU A 158 5.52 -0.81 10.35
C LEU A 158 5.07 -1.58 11.60
N PHE A 159 3.82 -2.04 11.61
CA PHE A 159 3.34 -3.00 12.60
C PHE A 159 4.07 -4.34 12.42
N SER A 160 4.78 -4.78 13.45
CA SER A 160 5.65 -5.97 13.43
C SER A 160 5.09 -7.14 14.22
N GLY A 161 3.82 -7.08 14.60
CA GLY A 161 3.11 -8.14 15.32
C GLY A 161 2.80 -7.83 16.79
N TRP A 162 2.16 -8.80 17.44
CA TRP A 162 1.73 -8.73 18.83
C TRP A 162 2.67 -9.52 19.74
N TYR A 163 2.99 -8.98 20.91
CA TYR A 163 3.96 -9.55 21.86
C TYR A 163 3.36 -9.71 23.25
N SER A 164 3.84 -10.69 24.00
CA SER A 164 3.34 -11.02 25.35
C SER A 164 3.94 -10.10 26.44
N ASP A 165 4.85 -9.20 26.07
CA ASP A 165 5.51 -8.25 26.95
C ASP A 165 5.67 -6.89 26.26
N ALA A 166 5.62 -5.81 27.04
CA ALA A 166 5.71 -4.44 26.53
C ALA A 166 7.07 -4.11 25.88
N ALA A 167 8.13 -4.83 26.23
CA ALA A 167 9.44 -4.70 25.61
C ALA A 167 9.56 -5.44 24.26
N CYS A 168 8.47 -6.08 23.81
CA CYS A 168 8.37 -6.81 22.56
C CYS A 168 9.48 -7.86 22.36
N THR A 169 9.75 -8.65 23.41
CA THR A 169 10.78 -9.70 23.38
C THR A 169 10.23 -11.11 23.12
N GLN A 170 8.93 -11.33 23.38
CA GLN A 170 8.24 -12.60 23.21
C GLN A 170 7.04 -12.47 22.28
N GLU A 171 7.21 -12.81 21.01
CA GLU A 171 6.14 -12.80 20.02
C GLU A 171 4.98 -13.72 20.45
N PHE A 172 3.75 -13.20 20.37
CA PHE A 172 2.56 -13.94 20.71
C PHE A 172 2.06 -14.77 19.53
N SER A 173 1.82 -16.06 19.77
CA SER A 173 1.27 -16.96 18.77
C SER A 173 -0.22 -17.18 18.96
N PHE A 174 -1.03 -16.62 18.05
CA PHE A 174 -2.49 -16.81 18.02
C PHE A 174 -2.93 -18.27 17.79
N MET A 175 -2.00 -19.15 17.40
CA MET A 175 -2.27 -20.59 17.25
C MET A 175 -2.29 -21.33 18.59
N LYS A 176 -1.76 -20.72 19.66
CA LYS A 176 -1.74 -21.30 21.01
C LYS A 176 -3.04 -20.98 21.75
N ARG A 177 -3.65 -22.03 22.32
CA ARG A 177 -4.79 -21.92 23.23
C ARG A 177 -4.33 -21.30 24.55
N GLN A 178 -5.15 -20.42 25.11
CA GLN A 178 -4.89 -19.69 26.35
C GLN A 178 -5.89 -20.12 27.42
N ASP A 179 -5.47 -20.12 28.68
CA ASP A 179 -6.28 -20.55 29.83
C ASP A 179 -6.43 -19.47 30.91
N SER A 180 -5.93 -18.27 30.64
CA SER A 180 -5.97 -17.07 31.47
C SER A 180 -6.02 -15.80 30.60
N ASN A 181 -6.32 -14.64 31.21
CA ASN A 181 -6.32 -13.36 30.52
C ASN A 181 -4.93 -13.05 29.95
N VAL A 182 -4.89 -12.38 28.80
CA VAL A 182 -3.63 -11.99 28.14
C VAL A 182 -3.56 -10.49 27.91
N SER A 183 -2.35 -9.94 28.02
CA SER A 183 -2.02 -8.56 27.64
C SER A 183 -1.03 -8.63 26.49
N LEU A 184 -1.40 -8.04 25.36
CA LEU A 184 -0.68 -8.14 24.10
C LEU A 184 -0.27 -6.75 23.63
N TYR A 185 1.01 -6.58 23.28
CA TYR A 185 1.62 -5.29 23.00
C TYR A 185 2.03 -5.23 21.54
N ALA A 186 1.59 -4.21 20.82
CA ALA A 186 2.00 -3.99 19.45
C ALA A 186 3.50 -3.70 19.38
N SER A 187 4.19 -4.32 18.43
CA SER A 187 5.57 -3.98 18.09
C SER A 187 5.61 -3.11 16.85
N TRP A 188 6.47 -2.10 16.88
CA TRP A 188 6.57 -1.10 15.83
C TRP A 188 8.02 -0.95 15.40
N LYS A 189 8.27 -1.11 14.10
CA LYS A 189 9.57 -0.77 13.50
C LYS A 189 9.45 0.55 12.76
N LYS A 190 10.38 1.47 12.99
CA LYS A 190 10.33 2.78 12.35
C LYS A 190 10.63 2.63 10.86
N SER A 191 9.80 3.26 10.04
CA SER A 191 9.98 3.33 8.59
C SER A 191 10.46 4.74 8.22
N TYR A 192 11.55 4.80 7.47
CA TYR A 192 12.14 6.02 6.97
C TYR A 192 11.85 6.15 5.48
N THR A 193 11.41 7.32 5.05
CA THR A 193 11.28 7.69 3.64
C THR A 193 12.45 8.57 3.25
N PHE A 194 13.17 8.19 2.20
CA PHE A 194 14.25 8.99 1.63
C PHE A 194 13.96 9.23 0.16
N GLU A 195 13.81 10.50 -0.20
CA GLU A 195 13.34 10.92 -1.52
C GLU A 195 14.47 10.90 -2.54
N ALA A 196 14.17 10.42 -3.75
CA ALA A 196 15.17 10.22 -4.79
C ALA A 196 15.78 11.54 -5.28
N GLU A 197 15.03 12.64 -5.31
CA GLU A 197 15.49 13.95 -5.76
C GLU A 197 16.53 14.61 -4.84
N TYR A 198 16.66 14.10 -3.61
CA TYR A 198 17.70 14.51 -2.66
C TYR A 198 18.96 13.63 -2.70
N THR A 199 19.05 12.69 -3.63
CA THR A 199 20.23 11.84 -3.80
C THR A 199 21.30 12.44 -4.72
N GLN A 200 22.47 11.81 -4.72
CA GLN A 200 23.45 12.02 -5.76
C GLN A 200 23.03 11.26 -7.03
N LEU A 201 22.99 11.96 -8.17
CA LEU A 201 22.69 11.39 -9.49
C LEU A 201 23.98 11.26 -10.33
N THR A 202 23.98 10.37 -11.32
CA THR A 202 25.09 10.22 -12.28
C THR A 202 25.40 11.47 -13.10
N GLY A 203 26.70 11.69 -13.34
CA GLY A 203 27.19 12.70 -14.27
C GLY A 203 27.64 14.03 -13.65
N LEU A 204 27.76 14.11 -12.32
CA LEU A 204 28.32 15.28 -11.64
C LEU A 204 29.80 15.03 -11.32
N ASP A 205 30.67 15.77 -11.99
CA ASP A 205 32.05 15.93 -11.53
C ASP A 205 32.00 16.59 -10.14
N PRO A 206 32.56 15.98 -9.07
CA PRO A 206 32.59 16.58 -7.74
C PRO A 206 33.33 17.93 -7.70
N ASP A 207 34.17 18.23 -8.71
CA ASP A 207 35.01 19.42 -8.79
C ASP A 207 34.45 20.53 -9.72
N THR A 208 33.37 20.26 -10.48
CA THR A 208 32.63 21.29 -11.25
C THR A 208 31.12 21.07 -11.16
N ASP A 209 30.46 21.86 -10.31
CA ASP A 209 29.01 21.87 -10.18
C ASP A 209 28.36 22.62 -11.35
N GLU A 210 28.01 21.91 -12.42
CA GLU A 210 27.14 22.43 -13.49
C GLU A 210 25.64 22.28 -13.15
N THR A 211 25.30 21.78 -11.96
CA THR A 211 23.92 21.57 -11.53
C THR A 211 23.30 22.75 -10.85
N CYS A 212 24.07 23.70 -10.34
CA CYS A 212 23.55 24.84 -9.63
C CYS A 212 23.73 26.18 -10.36
N ASP A 213 22.86 27.16 -10.11
CA ASP A 213 23.21 28.55 -10.42
C ASP A 213 24.35 29.05 -9.51
N ALA A 214 24.82 30.28 -9.72
CA ALA A 214 25.89 30.90 -8.95
C ALA A 214 25.59 31.09 -7.44
N GLN A 215 24.41 30.69 -6.97
CA GLN A 215 23.97 30.72 -5.58
C GLN A 215 23.85 29.31 -4.96
N GLY A 216 24.17 28.23 -5.69
CA GLY A 216 24.13 26.84 -5.17
C GLY A 216 22.77 26.14 -5.39
N ASN A 217 21.93 26.70 -6.23
CA ASN A 217 20.56 26.26 -6.48
C ASN A 217 20.46 25.27 -7.65
N LYS A 218 20.05 24.00 -7.46
CA LYS A 218 19.85 23.06 -8.60
C LYS A 218 18.95 23.67 -9.69
N LEU A 219 19.35 23.53 -10.95
CA LEU A 219 18.60 23.97 -12.13
C LEU A 219 17.64 22.88 -12.62
N GLY A 220 16.34 23.17 -12.65
CA GLY A 220 15.33 22.33 -13.29
C GLY A 220 14.27 23.13 -14.04
N VAL A 221 14.34 23.15 -15.39
CA VAL A 221 13.21 23.20 -16.36
C VAL A 221 13.77 23.10 -17.80
N GLY A 222 13.15 22.29 -18.68
CA GLY A 222 13.10 22.56 -20.13
C GLY A 222 13.59 21.47 -21.10
N TYR A 223 12.64 20.90 -21.86
CA TYR A 223 12.78 19.79 -22.84
C TYR A 223 14.02 19.82 -23.77
N SER A 224 14.52 18.60 -24.05
CA SER A 224 15.20 18.11 -25.27
C SER A 224 16.74 17.92 -25.30
N ASN A 225 17.11 16.73 -25.81
CA ASN A 225 18.21 16.40 -26.71
C ASN A 225 19.68 16.33 -26.23
N ASN A 226 19.98 16.01 -24.97
CA ASN A 226 21.36 15.62 -24.66
C ASN A 226 21.48 14.51 -23.59
N VAL A 227 22.47 13.63 -23.82
CA VAL A 227 22.69 12.34 -23.14
C VAL A 227 23.40 12.49 -21.78
N VAL A 228 23.50 13.73 -21.28
CA VAL A 228 24.20 14.10 -20.04
C VAL A 228 23.30 15.09 -19.30
N GLY A 229 23.00 14.79 -18.04
CA GLY A 229 21.76 15.17 -17.35
C GLY A 229 21.41 16.67 -17.29
N LYS A 230 20.19 16.98 -17.73
CA LYS A 230 19.31 18.06 -17.25
C LYS A 230 17.88 17.49 -17.26
N MET A 231 17.05 17.80 -16.25
CA MET A 231 15.64 17.35 -16.12
C MET A 231 15.38 15.89 -15.71
N LEU A 232 16.14 15.35 -14.77
CA LEU A 232 15.83 14.04 -14.20
C LEU A 232 14.76 14.11 -13.10
N ILE A 233 14.30 15.30 -12.69
CA ILE A 233 13.28 15.44 -11.64
C ILE A 233 11.92 15.75 -12.28
N GLY A 234 10.98 14.83 -12.13
CA GLY A 234 9.56 15.02 -12.42
C GLY A 234 8.82 15.63 -11.22
N LYS A 235 7.67 16.25 -11.50
CA LYS A 235 6.82 16.89 -10.49
C LYS A 235 5.34 16.58 -10.78
N ASP A 236 4.63 16.13 -9.77
CA ASP A 236 3.18 16.01 -9.83
C ASP A 236 2.51 17.38 -9.94
N SER A 237 1.38 17.42 -10.63
CA SER A 237 0.53 18.59 -10.80
C SER A 237 -0.93 18.17 -10.95
N ASP A 238 -1.84 19.15 -11.07
CA ASP A 238 -3.25 18.87 -11.34
C ASP A 238 -3.46 17.98 -12.59
N LYS A 239 -2.49 18.01 -13.50
CA LYS A 239 -2.49 17.26 -14.76
C LYS A 239 -1.54 16.06 -14.78
N VAL A 240 -0.43 16.13 -14.05
CA VAL A 240 0.54 15.03 -13.89
C VAL A 240 0.30 14.32 -12.57
N LYS A 241 -0.25 13.10 -12.62
CA LYS A 241 -0.65 12.36 -11.41
C LYS A 241 0.12 11.04 -11.27
N ALA A 242 1.44 11.13 -11.15
CA ALA A 242 2.25 9.97 -10.81
C ALA A 242 2.05 9.56 -9.34
N GLN A 243 1.48 10.43 -8.49
CA GLN A 243 1.24 10.18 -7.06
C GLN A 243 2.54 9.95 -6.28
N ALA A 244 3.56 10.72 -6.62
CA ALA A 244 4.84 10.71 -5.92
C ALA A 244 4.66 11.11 -4.45
N SER A 245 5.54 10.61 -3.58
CA SER A 245 5.35 10.60 -2.12
C SER A 245 5.31 12.01 -1.53
N ASN A 246 6.10 12.92 -2.10
CA ASN A 246 6.08 14.34 -1.80
C ASN A 246 5.78 15.22 -3.04
N GLY A 247 5.34 14.59 -4.14
CA GLY A 247 5.08 15.25 -5.42
C GLY A 247 6.29 15.41 -6.34
N TYR A 248 7.46 14.88 -6.00
CA TYR A 248 8.66 14.87 -6.86
C TYR A 248 9.21 13.46 -7.02
N TYR A 249 9.89 13.19 -8.14
CA TYR A 249 10.47 11.88 -8.43
C TYR A 249 11.59 11.99 -9.47
N VAL A 250 12.42 10.95 -9.57
CA VAL A 250 13.46 10.81 -10.59
C VAL A 250 12.96 10.03 -11.81
N THR A 251 13.34 10.47 -13.01
CA THR A 251 12.88 10.00 -14.33
C THR A 251 14.03 10.06 -15.35
N ASN A 252 13.84 9.53 -16.55
CA ASN A 252 14.75 9.69 -17.70
C ASN A 252 16.15 9.08 -17.55
N LEU A 253 16.28 7.98 -16.80
CA LEU A 253 17.54 7.24 -16.62
C LEU A 253 17.83 6.29 -17.81
N TYR A 254 17.86 6.83 -19.03
CA TYR A 254 17.89 6.01 -20.25
C TYR A 254 19.29 5.73 -20.81
N TYR A 255 20.27 5.55 -19.93
CA TYR A 255 21.61 5.14 -20.35
C TYR A 255 22.22 4.18 -19.33
N ASN A 256 23.00 3.22 -19.84
CA ASN A 256 23.74 2.27 -19.03
C ASN A 256 24.74 3.01 -18.12
N GLY A 257 24.80 2.60 -16.86
CA GLY A 257 25.62 3.19 -15.82
C GLY A 257 24.98 4.38 -15.10
N ALA A 258 23.79 4.83 -15.51
CA ALA A 258 23.03 5.83 -14.76
C ALA A 258 22.76 5.33 -13.32
N TYR A 259 22.93 6.16 -12.30
CA TYR A 259 22.72 5.75 -10.91
C TYR A 259 22.15 6.85 -10.02
N LEU A 260 21.50 6.40 -8.93
CA LEU A 260 21.13 7.17 -7.76
C LEU A 260 21.86 6.60 -6.55
N GLU A 261 22.43 7.45 -5.69
CA GLU A 261 23.08 7.02 -4.46
C GLU A 261 22.47 7.70 -3.22
N PHE A 262 21.83 6.88 -2.38
CA PHE A 262 21.33 7.25 -1.06
C PHE A 262 22.44 7.03 -0.04
N LYS A 263 22.92 8.11 0.58
CA LYS A 263 23.92 8.06 1.66
C LYS A 263 23.24 8.10 3.01
N ILE A 264 23.04 6.93 3.60
CA ILE A 264 22.27 6.72 4.82
C ILE A 264 23.21 6.52 6.00
N ASN A 265 23.14 7.40 6.98
CA ASN A 265 23.83 7.20 8.25
C ASN A 265 22.92 6.44 9.23
N SER A 266 23.43 5.34 9.78
CA SER A 266 22.79 4.53 10.84
C SER A 266 23.49 4.74 12.18
N ASP A 267 22.73 4.89 13.27
CA ASP A 267 23.30 5.02 14.62
C ASP A 267 23.82 3.70 15.22
N ALA A 268 23.44 2.56 14.63
CA ALA A 268 23.82 1.21 15.04
C ALA A 268 24.07 0.27 13.85
N ASP A 269 24.76 -0.84 14.10
CA ASP A 269 24.78 -1.98 13.18
C ASP A 269 23.42 -2.68 13.25
N VAL A 270 22.82 -2.94 12.09
CA VAL A 270 21.54 -3.63 11.98
C VAL A 270 21.66 -4.75 10.97
N THR A 271 21.23 -5.94 11.39
CA THR A 271 20.88 -7.02 10.46
C THR A 271 19.37 -7.11 10.38
N GLY A 272 18.80 -7.22 9.19
CA GLY A 272 17.36 -7.43 9.08
C GLY A 272 16.52 -6.19 8.78
N ALA A 273 17.12 -5.08 8.35
CA ALA A 273 16.34 -3.91 7.91
C ALA A 273 15.66 -4.24 6.57
N SER A 274 14.42 -3.81 6.34
CA SER A 274 13.77 -4.03 5.04
C SER A 274 13.98 -2.85 4.11
N LEU A 275 14.33 -3.11 2.85
CA LEU A 275 14.37 -2.10 1.79
C LEU A 275 13.19 -2.28 0.84
N GLN A 276 12.45 -1.20 0.61
CA GLN A 276 11.47 -1.10 -0.46
C GLN A 276 11.79 0.09 -1.35
N LEU A 277 11.50 -0.03 -2.64
CA LEU A 277 11.56 1.07 -3.60
C LEU A 277 10.14 1.45 -4.00
N ARG A 278 9.88 2.75 -4.12
CA ARG A 278 8.65 3.27 -4.71
C ARG A 278 8.91 3.62 -6.16
N LEU A 279 8.39 2.79 -7.06
CA LEU A 279 8.74 2.80 -8.48
C LEU A 279 7.53 2.93 -9.38
N SER A 280 7.76 3.42 -10.58
CA SER A 280 6.80 3.38 -11.68
C SER A 280 7.54 3.29 -13.01
N ALA A 281 6.81 3.38 -14.11
CA ALA A 281 7.36 3.42 -15.45
C ALA A 281 6.73 4.55 -16.25
N GLU A 282 7.49 5.08 -17.18
CA GLU A 282 7.09 6.15 -18.09
C GLU A 282 7.08 5.63 -19.52
N TYR A 283 6.05 6.06 -20.27
CA TYR A 283 5.85 5.83 -21.70
C TYR A 283 5.69 4.38 -22.19
N PHE A 284 6.25 3.39 -21.50
CA PHE A 284 6.23 2.00 -21.92
C PHE A 284 6.00 1.07 -20.76
N ASN A 285 5.30 -0.03 -21.02
CA ASN A 285 5.30 -1.15 -20.10
C ASN A 285 6.70 -1.75 -20.11
N ILE A 286 7.29 -1.91 -18.92
CA ILE A 286 8.64 -2.47 -18.76
C ILE A 286 8.62 -3.53 -17.68
N SER A 287 9.57 -4.45 -17.77
CA SER A 287 9.94 -5.35 -16.69
C SER A 287 11.39 -5.10 -16.36
N ILE A 288 11.72 -4.96 -15.08
CA ILE A 288 13.09 -4.80 -14.60
C ILE A 288 13.47 -6.01 -13.75
N THR A 289 14.67 -6.51 -13.98
CA THR A 289 15.29 -7.60 -13.21
C THR A 289 16.41 -7.03 -12.35
N SER A 290 16.91 -7.80 -11.38
CA SER A 290 18.09 -7.40 -10.59
C SER A 290 19.38 -7.30 -11.41
N ASP A 291 19.39 -7.85 -12.63
CA ASP A 291 20.54 -7.76 -13.53
C ASP A 291 20.49 -6.46 -14.35
N ASP A 292 19.30 -6.02 -14.76
CA ASP A 292 19.10 -4.82 -15.60
C ASP A 292 19.06 -3.52 -14.79
N PHE A 293 18.60 -3.58 -13.54
CA PHE A 293 18.52 -2.45 -12.62
C PHE A 293 19.09 -2.86 -11.25
N VAL A 294 20.40 -2.72 -11.11
CA VAL A 294 21.16 -3.24 -9.98
C VAL A 294 20.89 -2.41 -8.72
N VAL A 295 20.55 -3.08 -7.63
CA VAL A 295 20.53 -2.49 -6.28
C VAL A 295 21.74 -3.00 -5.52
N SER A 296 22.53 -2.08 -4.95
CA SER A 296 23.69 -2.44 -4.13
C SER A 296 23.69 -1.72 -2.78
N ILE A 297 24.14 -2.43 -1.75
CA ILE A 297 24.28 -1.94 -0.38
C ILE A 297 25.77 -2.02 -0.01
N ASN A 298 26.41 -0.88 0.20
CA ASN A 298 27.85 -0.78 0.42
C ASN A 298 28.66 -1.55 -0.65
N ASP A 299 28.35 -1.26 -1.92
CA ASP A 299 28.93 -1.87 -3.13
C ASP A 299 28.69 -3.38 -3.31
N LYS A 300 27.86 -3.98 -2.44
CA LYS A 300 27.42 -5.37 -2.60
C LYS A 300 26.04 -5.42 -3.24
N GLU A 301 25.95 -5.99 -4.42
CA GLU A 301 24.69 -6.21 -5.12
C GLU A 301 23.76 -7.16 -4.36
N ILE A 302 22.47 -6.90 -4.45
CA ILE A 302 21.41 -7.73 -3.90
C ILE A 302 20.40 -8.08 -5.00
N SER A 303 19.87 -9.29 -4.95
CA SER A 303 18.81 -9.74 -5.85
C SER A 303 17.44 -9.32 -5.34
N TYR A 304 16.47 -9.22 -6.24
CA TYR A 304 15.06 -9.03 -5.95
C TYR A 304 14.20 -9.64 -7.07
N GLU A 305 12.93 -9.90 -6.79
CA GLU A 305 11.99 -10.48 -7.75
C GLU A 305 11.70 -9.51 -8.91
N ASP A 306 11.49 -10.03 -10.11
CA ASP A 306 11.19 -9.21 -11.29
C ASP A 306 10.00 -8.27 -11.05
N ILE A 307 10.17 -6.99 -11.38
CA ILE A 307 9.13 -5.98 -11.23
C ILE A 307 8.60 -5.62 -12.61
N THR A 308 7.31 -5.85 -12.83
CA THR A 308 6.63 -5.51 -14.09
C THR A 308 5.67 -4.34 -13.90
N PHE A 309 5.82 -3.33 -14.75
CA PHE A 309 4.93 -2.19 -14.83
C PHE A 309 4.07 -2.31 -16.09
N SER A 310 2.79 -2.57 -15.90
CA SER A 310 1.78 -2.59 -16.98
C SER A 310 0.83 -1.40 -16.86
N GLY A 311 0.06 -1.15 -17.93
CA GLY A 311 -0.91 -0.05 -17.97
C GLY A 311 -0.25 1.34 -18.02
N VAL A 312 0.97 1.43 -18.53
CA VAL A 312 1.70 2.69 -18.63
C VAL A 312 1.09 3.56 -19.73
N VAL A 313 0.98 4.86 -19.45
CA VAL A 313 0.49 5.86 -20.42
C VAL A 313 1.52 6.03 -21.52
N THR A 314 1.21 5.57 -22.73
CA THR A 314 2.14 5.53 -23.87
C THR A 314 2.17 6.79 -24.72
N ASP A 315 1.14 7.62 -24.62
CA ASP A 315 1.12 8.92 -25.28
C ASP A 315 2.12 9.86 -24.61
N MET A 316 3.26 10.10 -25.28
CA MET A 316 4.30 10.99 -24.79
C MET A 316 3.86 12.45 -24.67
N ALA A 317 2.78 12.85 -25.36
CA ALA A 317 2.18 14.17 -25.21
C ALA A 317 1.24 14.26 -24.00
N SER A 318 0.86 13.11 -23.42
CA SER A 318 -0.02 13.07 -22.25
C SER A 318 0.72 13.50 -20.99
N GLU A 319 0.04 14.34 -20.21
CA GLU A 319 0.47 14.72 -18.87
C GLU A 319 0.16 13.60 -17.85
N GLU A 320 -0.69 12.62 -18.19
CA GLU A 320 -0.96 11.48 -17.32
C GLU A 320 0.26 10.55 -17.18
N LYS A 321 0.38 9.92 -16.01
CA LYS A 321 1.48 9.00 -15.67
C LYS A 321 0.91 7.81 -14.90
N ARG A 322 1.58 6.66 -14.99
CA ARG A 322 1.25 5.50 -14.15
C ARG A 322 1.57 5.85 -12.68
N PRO A 323 0.63 5.66 -11.74
CA PRO A 323 0.89 5.90 -10.32
C PRO A 323 2.06 5.08 -9.76
N PHE A 324 2.81 5.65 -8.83
CA PHE A 324 3.88 4.97 -8.10
C PHE A 324 3.35 3.86 -7.19
N THR A 325 4.03 2.72 -7.21
CA THR A 325 3.72 1.55 -6.38
C THR A 325 4.95 1.12 -5.56
N ASN A 326 4.71 0.55 -4.38
CA ASN A 326 5.77 0.09 -3.49
C ASN A 326 6.20 -1.34 -3.86
N HIS A 327 7.49 -1.57 -3.89
CA HIS A 327 8.09 -2.86 -4.22
C HIS A 327 9.11 -3.24 -3.15
N TYR A 328 8.87 -4.36 -2.46
CA TYR A 328 9.86 -4.94 -1.57
C TYR A 328 11.05 -5.46 -2.39
N ILE A 329 12.26 -5.08 -2.00
CA ILE A 329 13.48 -5.49 -2.68
C ILE A 329 14.13 -6.64 -1.92
N ASN A 330 14.58 -6.37 -0.70
CA ASN A 330 15.23 -7.37 0.13
C ASN A 330 15.35 -6.91 1.58
N THR A 331 15.76 -7.85 2.43
CA THR A 331 16.32 -7.58 3.73
C THR A 331 17.79 -7.17 3.56
N ILE A 332 18.18 -6.06 4.15
CA ILE A 332 19.51 -5.48 4.07
C ILE A 332 20.16 -5.41 5.45
N ASN A 333 21.49 -5.36 5.43
CA ASN A 333 22.30 -5.10 6.63
C ASN A 333 22.88 -3.68 6.52
N LEU A 334 22.77 -2.92 7.59
CA LEU A 334 23.36 -1.59 7.72
C LEU A 334 24.49 -1.67 8.75
N LYS A 335 25.63 -1.06 8.44
CA LYS A 335 26.68 -0.83 9.43
C LYS A 335 26.40 0.45 10.20
N LYS A 336 26.88 0.54 11.44
CA LYS A 336 26.91 1.83 12.15
C LYS A 336 27.74 2.83 11.36
N GLY A 337 27.23 4.04 11.22
CA GLY A 337 27.80 5.09 10.37
C GLY A 337 27.20 5.11 8.97
N GLU A 338 27.96 5.61 8.00
CA GLU A 338 27.50 5.81 6.63
C GLU A 338 27.35 4.49 5.86
N ASN A 339 26.22 4.34 5.18
CA ASN A 339 25.90 3.26 4.25
C ASN A 339 25.55 3.87 2.90
N SER A 340 26.04 3.27 1.81
CA SER A 340 25.62 3.61 0.45
C SER A 340 24.55 2.61 -0.01
N ILE A 341 23.41 3.11 -0.46
CA ILE A 341 22.42 2.33 -1.20
C ILE A 341 22.36 2.92 -2.60
N LYS A 342 22.79 2.15 -3.60
CA LYS A 342 22.93 2.61 -4.97
C LYS A 342 22.01 1.83 -5.90
N LEU A 343 21.25 2.56 -6.71
CA LEU A 343 20.35 2.04 -7.74
C LEU A 343 20.99 2.36 -9.09
N THR A 344 21.32 1.35 -9.90
CA THR A 344 22.11 1.51 -11.13
C THR A 344 21.39 0.88 -12.31
N VAL A 345 21.27 1.62 -13.41
CA VAL A 345 20.84 1.09 -14.70
C VAL A 345 21.99 0.29 -15.30
N ASN A 346 21.79 -1.00 -15.54
CA ASN A 346 22.80 -1.94 -16.03
C ASN A 346 22.31 -2.68 -17.28
N ASN A 347 21.80 -1.93 -18.25
CA ASN A 347 21.37 -2.48 -19.52
C ASN A 347 21.52 -1.44 -20.64
N ASP A 348 21.64 -1.93 -21.87
CA ASP A 348 21.64 -1.13 -23.10
C ASP A 348 20.38 -1.43 -23.94
N GLN A 349 19.26 -1.70 -23.27
CA GLN A 349 18.02 -2.12 -23.91
C GLN A 349 17.04 -0.94 -24.00
N SER A 350 16.64 -0.58 -25.21
CA SER A 350 15.52 0.36 -25.39
C SER A 350 14.21 -0.33 -24.98
N PRO A 351 13.30 0.35 -24.27
CA PRO A 351 12.09 -0.27 -23.74
C PRO A 351 11.13 -0.79 -24.82
N GLN A 352 11.26 -0.27 -26.05
CA GLN A 352 10.63 -0.83 -27.23
C GLN A 352 11.38 -0.42 -28.51
N VAL A 353 11.11 -1.14 -29.60
CA VAL A 353 11.62 -0.78 -30.93
C VAL A 353 11.08 0.61 -31.32
N GLY A 354 11.98 1.54 -31.63
CA GLY A 354 11.62 2.88 -32.07
C GLY A 354 11.38 3.90 -30.94
N ALA A 355 11.78 3.61 -29.69
CA ALA A 355 11.70 4.55 -28.56
C ALA A 355 12.67 5.75 -28.63
N GLY A 356 13.14 6.10 -29.84
CA GLY A 356 13.98 7.28 -30.07
C GLY A 356 15.36 7.17 -29.42
N SER A 357 15.71 8.15 -28.58
CA SER A 357 17.03 8.31 -27.96
C SER A 357 17.22 7.56 -26.64
N MET A 358 16.27 6.70 -26.25
CA MET A 358 16.36 5.91 -25.02
C MET A 358 17.32 4.72 -25.24
N GLY A 359 18.53 4.82 -24.67
CA GLY A 359 19.59 3.81 -24.79
C GLY A 359 19.52 2.70 -23.75
N ALA A 360 18.71 2.87 -22.69
CA ALA A 360 18.50 1.88 -21.64
C ALA A 360 17.05 1.95 -21.12
N THR A 361 16.65 0.89 -20.44
CA THR A 361 15.35 0.76 -19.76
C THR A 361 15.56 0.94 -18.27
N ALA A 362 14.81 1.85 -17.67
CA ALA A 362 14.88 2.15 -16.24
C ALA A 362 13.50 2.56 -15.71
N PRO A 363 13.20 2.30 -14.42
CA PRO A 363 11.99 2.80 -13.80
C PRO A 363 12.09 4.30 -13.49
N MET A 364 10.94 4.94 -13.30
CA MET A 364 10.87 6.17 -12.50
C MET A 364 11.04 5.80 -11.02
N ILE A 365 11.70 6.65 -10.24
CA ILE A 365 12.04 6.39 -8.85
C ILE A 365 11.55 7.56 -8.00
N ASP A 366 10.61 7.30 -7.10
CA ASP A 366 10.07 8.30 -6.17
C ASP A 366 10.94 8.36 -4.93
N CYS A 367 11.00 7.27 -4.17
CA CYS A 367 11.71 7.22 -2.91
C CYS A 367 12.10 5.79 -2.52
N ILE A 368 12.89 5.67 -1.46
CA ILE A 368 13.12 4.40 -0.79
C ILE A 368 12.49 4.41 0.60
N TYR A 369 11.97 3.27 1.01
CA TYR A 369 11.57 3.01 2.38
C TYR A 369 12.55 2.06 3.05
N ILE A 370 13.06 2.45 4.22
CA ILE A 370 13.87 1.58 5.08
C ILE A 370 13.17 1.42 6.40
N THR A 371 12.78 0.18 6.73
CA THR A 371 12.22 -0.16 8.04
C THR A 371 13.28 -0.83 8.90
N THR A 372 13.54 -0.29 10.08
CA THR A 372 14.65 -0.73 10.95
C THR A 372 14.44 -0.31 12.41
N ASP A 373 15.20 -0.93 13.31
CA ASP A 373 15.31 -0.53 14.72
C ASP A 373 16.36 0.57 14.96
N ALA A 374 17.21 0.86 13.97
CA ALA A 374 18.17 1.96 14.04
C ALA A 374 17.54 3.33 13.75
N ASN A 375 18.19 4.38 14.25
CA ASN A 375 17.94 5.73 13.77
C ASN A 375 18.72 6.01 12.49
N LEU A 376 17.98 6.37 11.45
CA LEU A 376 18.54 6.68 10.14
C LEU A 376 18.41 8.17 9.82
N THR A 377 19.43 8.71 9.17
CA THR A 377 19.41 10.02 8.52
C THR A 377 20.03 9.91 7.14
N MET A 378 19.62 10.73 6.18
CA MET A 378 20.26 10.80 4.87
C MET A 378 21.07 12.08 4.71
N THR A 379 22.23 11.98 4.07
CA THR A 379 22.91 13.15 3.51
C THR A 379 22.13 13.62 2.29
N GLU A 380 21.39 14.70 2.44
CA GLU A 380 20.56 15.27 1.37
C GLU A 380 21.36 16.23 0.49
N TYR A 381 21.27 16.02 -0.82
CA TYR A 381 21.80 16.90 -1.85
C TYR A 381 20.67 17.85 -2.30
N LYS A 382 20.48 18.95 -1.58
CA LYS A 382 19.41 19.92 -1.87
C LYS A 382 19.78 20.81 -3.04
N GLY A 383 18.86 20.93 -3.98
CA GLY A 383 18.83 22.02 -4.93
C GLY A 383 17.74 23.04 -4.62
N ASN A 384 17.66 24.12 -5.40
CA ASN A 384 16.45 24.92 -5.38
C ASN A 384 15.35 24.18 -6.12
N ILE A 385 14.61 23.41 -5.36
CA ILE A 385 13.29 22.96 -5.75
C ILE A 385 12.39 24.20 -5.56
N GLN A 386 12.12 24.96 -6.62
CA GLN A 386 11.10 26.02 -6.61
C GLN A 386 9.70 25.47 -6.86
#